data_AF-A0A6F8ZLM9-F1
#
_entry.id   AF-A0A6F8ZLM9-F1
#
_cell.length_a   1.000
_cell.length_b   1.000
_cell.length_c   1.000
_cell.angle_alpha   90.00
_cell.angle_beta   90.00
_cell.angle_gamma   90.00
#
_symmetry.space_group_name_H-M   'P 1'
#
loop_
_entity.id
_entity.type
_entity.pdbx_description
1 polymer ?
#
loop_
_entity_poly.entity_id
_entity_poly.type
_entity_poly.pdbx_seq_one_letter_code
_entity_poly.pdbx_strand_id
1 'polypeptide(L)'
;SNFLLGNAQGHRGYSIVYCSDGFCELTGFARTEVMQKKCSCRFLYGNDTSEHVAQQMEKALEGREEYQTEVHFYKKNGTSFWCLLDVVPIKNEKGEMVLFLFSFKDITDIHGKVHHKKEEDKRRSRKSGSSHFSEARKRGRTMIYHLTSQFSRGGKREVNLGSVSTGTASIHSSI
;
A
#
# COMPACT_ATOMS: atom_id res chain seq x y z
N SER A 1 -3.96 0.70 -10.90
CA SER A 1 -4.04 -0.09 -9.66
C SER A 1 -3.92 0.84 -8.47
N ASN A 2 -4.64 0.58 -7.37
CA ASN A 2 -4.66 1.45 -6.21
C ASN A 2 -3.98 0.71 -5.05
N PHE A 3 -2.74 1.08 -4.76
CA PHE A 3 -1.93 0.45 -3.73
C PHE A 3 -0.88 1.39 -3.13
N LEU A 4 -0.36 1.01 -1.96
CA LEU A 4 0.80 1.61 -1.31
C LEU A 4 1.69 0.55 -0.67
N LEU A 5 2.92 0.94 -0.35
CA LEU A 5 3.89 0.11 0.37
C LEU A 5 4.21 0.76 1.72
N GLY A 6 4.07 -0.02 2.79
CA GLY A 6 4.46 0.36 4.14
C GLY A 6 5.76 -0.30 4.55
N ASN A 7 6.63 0.42 5.26
CA ASN A 7 7.86 -0.13 5.84
C ASN A 7 7.53 -1.09 7.00
N ALA A 8 8.12 -2.29 7.02
CA ALA A 8 7.92 -3.27 8.09
C ALA A 8 9.09 -3.36 9.09
N GLN A 9 10.18 -2.62 8.87
CA GLN A 9 11.43 -2.73 9.64
C GLN A 9 11.77 -1.48 10.47
N GLY A 10 11.03 -0.39 10.28
CA GLY A 10 11.31 0.89 10.92
C GLY A 10 10.96 0.94 12.42
N HIS A 11 11.88 1.44 13.23
CA HIS A 11 11.70 1.73 14.67
C HIS A 11 10.63 2.80 14.95
N ARG A 12 10.23 3.59 13.94
CA ARG A 12 9.19 4.65 14.05
C ARG A 12 7.80 4.21 13.55
N GLY A 13 7.59 2.91 13.34
CA GLY A 13 6.30 2.36 12.92
C GLY A 13 6.05 2.51 11.43
N TYR A 14 5.03 1.79 10.96
CA TYR A 14 4.75 1.45 9.56
C TYR A 14 4.54 2.66 8.62
N SER A 15 5.61 3.38 8.29
CA SER A 15 5.59 4.56 7.41
C SER A 15 5.35 4.17 5.95
N ILE A 16 4.61 4.98 5.21
CA ILE A 16 4.44 4.78 3.78
C ILE A 16 5.75 5.14 3.05
N VAL A 17 6.25 4.21 2.25
CA VAL A 17 7.49 4.39 1.45
C VAL A 17 7.20 4.51 -0.05
N TYR A 18 5.96 4.20 -0.46
CA TYR A 18 5.50 4.39 -1.83
C TYR A 18 3.97 4.41 -1.88
N CYS A 19 3.39 5.21 -2.77
CA CYS A 19 1.99 5.11 -3.18
C CYS A 19 1.84 5.27 -4.69
N SER A 20 0.94 4.47 -5.26
CA SER A 20 0.56 4.54 -6.67
C SER A 20 -0.23 5.82 -6.99
N ASP A 21 -0.22 6.25 -8.25
CA ASP A 21 -1.06 7.37 -8.72
C ASP A 21 -2.55 7.06 -8.51
N GLY A 22 -2.98 5.83 -8.83
CA GLY A 22 -4.37 5.41 -8.63
C GLY A 22 -4.84 5.46 -7.17
N PHE A 23 -3.95 5.26 -6.19
CA PHE A 23 -4.30 5.50 -4.78
C PHE A 23 -4.52 7.00 -4.49
N CYS A 24 -3.67 7.87 -5.04
CA CYS A 24 -3.81 9.31 -4.89
C CYS A 24 -5.11 9.81 -5.54
N GLU A 25 -5.41 9.34 -6.75
CA GLU A 25 -6.66 9.64 -7.46
C GLU A 25 -7.90 9.14 -6.70
N LEU A 26 -7.88 7.89 -6.21
CA LEU A 26 -8.99 7.30 -5.46
C LEU A 26 -9.32 8.12 -4.20
N THR A 27 -8.28 8.53 -3.46
CA THR A 27 -8.44 9.14 -2.14
C THR A 27 -8.47 10.66 -2.17
N GLY A 28 -8.01 11.28 -3.26
CA GLY A 28 -7.88 12.72 -3.42
C GLY A 28 -6.71 13.35 -2.64
N PHE A 29 -5.83 12.56 -2.04
CA PHE A 29 -4.64 13.05 -1.34
C PHE A 29 -3.46 13.19 -2.31
N ALA A 30 -2.67 14.25 -2.15
CA ALA A 30 -1.43 14.40 -2.90
C ALA A 30 -0.40 13.37 -2.41
N ARG A 31 0.43 12.86 -3.33
CA ARG A 31 1.51 11.92 -2.99
C ARG A 31 2.40 12.44 -1.85
N THR A 32 2.76 13.72 -1.86
CA THR A 32 3.56 14.35 -0.81
C THR A 32 2.93 14.26 0.57
N GLU A 33 1.60 14.37 0.67
CA GLU A 33 0.86 14.21 1.92
C GLU A 33 0.82 12.74 2.35
N VAL A 34 0.55 11.82 1.41
CA VAL A 34 0.46 10.37 1.67
C VAL A 34 1.79 9.82 2.19
N MET A 35 2.90 10.22 1.58
CA MET A 35 4.25 9.75 1.95
C MET A 35 4.68 10.17 3.37
N GLN A 36 3.98 11.11 4.01
CA GLN A 36 4.21 11.53 5.39
C GLN A 36 3.32 10.80 6.40
N LYS A 37 2.51 9.83 5.97
CA LYS A 37 1.56 9.11 6.83
C LYS A 37 2.02 7.67 7.11
N LYS A 38 1.33 7.04 8.07
CA LYS A 38 1.42 5.61 8.36
C LYS A 38 0.54 4.80 7.41
N CYS A 39 0.98 3.61 7.04
CA CYS A 39 0.26 2.72 6.13
C CYS A 39 -0.99 2.09 6.75
N SER A 40 -1.23 2.20 8.07
CA SER A 40 -2.53 1.88 8.68
C SER A 40 -3.67 2.79 8.20
N CYS A 41 -3.36 3.84 7.43
CA CYS A 41 -4.32 4.68 6.70
C CYS A 41 -5.36 5.37 7.58
N ARG A 42 -5.05 5.66 8.85
CA ARG A 42 -5.97 6.37 9.76
C ARG A 42 -6.43 7.74 9.25
N PHE A 43 -5.70 8.34 8.31
CA PHE A 43 -6.09 9.60 7.66
C PHE A 43 -7.28 9.44 6.69
N LEU A 44 -7.68 8.22 6.35
CA LEU A 44 -8.87 7.91 5.56
C LEU A 44 -10.07 7.56 6.46
N TYR A 45 -9.92 7.57 7.78
CA TYR A 45 -10.99 7.18 8.69
C TYR A 45 -11.91 8.37 8.94
N GLY A 46 -13.19 8.09 9.18
CA GLY A 46 -14.18 9.08 9.59
C GLY A 46 -15.25 8.45 10.47
N ASN A 47 -16.38 9.13 10.62
CA ASN A 47 -17.38 8.82 11.65
C ASN A 47 -17.93 7.38 11.59
N ASP A 48 -18.12 6.85 10.38
CA ASP A 48 -18.69 5.52 10.19
C ASP A 48 -17.62 4.43 10.00
N THR A 49 -16.33 4.78 10.13
CA THR A 49 -15.26 3.78 10.07
C THR A 49 -15.26 2.96 11.37
N SER A 50 -15.45 1.64 11.25
CA SER A 50 -15.51 0.74 12.40
C SER A 50 -14.21 0.74 13.22
N GLU A 51 -14.32 1.00 14.53
CA GLU A 51 -13.18 0.89 15.46
C GLU A 51 -12.61 -0.53 15.51
N HIS A 52 -13.47 -1.55 15.36
CA HIS A 52 -13.02 -2.93 15.32
C HIS A 52 -12.05 -3.17 14.16
N VAL A 53 -12.32 -2.58 12.98
CA VAL A 53 -11.41 -2.65 11.84
C VAL A 53 -10.06 -2.00 12.17
N ALA A 54 -10.07 -0.85 12.84
CA ALA A 54 -8.84 -0.18 13.26
C ALA A 54 -8.00 -1.07 14.18
N GLN A 55 -8.63 -1.74 15.15
CA GLN A 55 -7.95 -2.64 16.08
C GLN A 55 -7.39 -3.88 15.38
N GLN A 56 -8.16 -4.49 14.48
CA GLN A 56 -7.71 -5.67 13.73
C GLN A 56 -6.57 -5.33 12.76
N MET A 57 -6.61 -4.14 12.15
CA MET A 57 -5.51 -3.64 11.31
C MET A 57 -4.20 -3.56 12.11
N GLU A 58 -4.21 -2.91 13.28
CA GLU A 58 -2.99 -2.80 14.10
C GLU A 58 -2.49 -4.19 14.54
N LYS A 59 -3.39 -5.08 14.96
CA LYS A 59 -3.05 -6.48 15.30
C LYS A 59 -2.40 -7.22 14.13
N ALA A 60 -2.92 -7.06 12.91
CA ALA A 60 -2.34 -7.70 11.73
C ALA A 60 -0.94 -7.17 11.41
N LEU A 61 -0.71 -5.87 11.56
CA LEU A 61 0.59 -5.26 11.34
C LEU A 61 1.62 -5.68 12.40
N GLU A 62 1.21 -5.75 13.66
CA GLU A 62 2.03 -6.23 14.78
C GLU A 62 2.35 -7.72 14.64
N GLY A 63 1.31 -8.51 14.37
CA GLY A 63 1.37 -9.95 14.15
C GLY A 63 2.04 -10.35 12.83
N ARG A 64 2.30 -9.38 11.95
CA ARG A 64 2.94 -9.61 10.65
C ARG A 64 2.16 -10.56 9.74
N GLU A 65 0.82 -10.46 9.80
CA GLU A 65 -0.12 -11.37 9.14
C GLU A 65 -0.77 -10.75 7.91
N GLU A 66 -1.30 -11.60 7.03
CA GLU A 66 -2.21 -11.16 5.97
C GLU A 66 -3.53 -10.69 6.58
N TYR A 67 -4.10 -9.61 6.05
CA TYR A 67 -5.36 -9.07 6.53
C TYR A 67 -6.21 -8.52 5.41
N GLN A 68 -7.47 -8.93 5.35
CA GLN A 68 -8.43 -8.48 4.35
C GLN A 68 -9.76 -8.13 5.00
N THR A 69 -10.34 -6.99 4.64
CA THR A 69 -11.61 -6.53 5.21
C THR A 69 -12.28 -5.49 4.31
N GLU A 70 -13.58 -5.26 4.53
CA GLU A 70 -14.29 -4.14 3.93
C GLU A 70 -14.31 -2.98 4.94
N VAL A 71 -13.90 -1.79 4.49
CA VAL A 71 -13.78 -0.60 5.33
C VAL A 71 -14.52 0.56 4.70
N HIS A 72 -15.26 1.31 5.49
CA HIS A 72 -15.84 2.57 5.07
C HIS A 72 -14.82 3.69 5.29
N PHE A 73 -14.29 4.22 4.19
CA PHE A 73 -13.26 5.25 4.18
C PHE A 73 -13.80 6.58 3.67
N TYR A 74 -13.04 7.65 3.94
CA TYR A 74 -13.33 9.00 3.54
C TYR A 74 -12.17 9.55 2.71
N LYS A 75 -12.52 10.14 1.57
CA LYS A 75 -11.60 10.86 0.70
C LYS A 75 -11.24 12.21 1.32
N LYS A 76 -10.21 12.88 0.80
CA LYS A 76 -9.77 14.20 1.28
C LYS A 76 -10.88 15.25 1.28
N ASN A 77 -11.79 15.17 0.30
CA ASN A 77 -12.94 16.08 0.18
C ASN A 77 -14.12 15.71 1.11
N GLY A 78 -13.98 14.70 1.96
CA GLY A 78 -15.03 14.22 2.87
C GLY A 78 -16.01 13.23 2.26
N THR A 79 -15.96 12.94 0.96
CA THR A 79 -16.82 11.91 0.34
C THR A 79 -16.43 10.53 0.85
N SER A 80 -17.40 9.76 1.33
CA SER A 80 -17.16 8.39 1.78
C SER A 80 -17.22 7.38 0.63
N PHE A 81 -16.57 6.23 0.82
CA PHE A 81 -16.61 5.10 -0.11
C PHE A 81 -16.35 3.79 0.65
N TRP A 82 -16.96 2.70 0.16
CA TRP A 82 -16.65 1.36 0.65
C TRP A 82 -15.41 0.82 -0.06
N CYS A 83 -14.44 0.37 0.71
CA CYS A 83 -13.17 -0.15 0.21
C CYS A 83 -12.98 -1.59 0.67
N LEU A 84 -12.79 -2.52 -0.26
CA LEU A 84 -12.16 -3.80 0.05
C LEU A 84 -10.65 -3.56 0.17
N LEU A 85 -10.14 -3.71 1.38
CA LEU A 85 -8.75 -3.52 1.75
C LEU A 85 -8.07 -4.89 1.89
N ASP A 86 -6.90 -5.03 1.27
CA ASP A 86 -6.08 -6.25 1.31
C ASP A 86 -4.64 -5.89 1.69
N VAL A 87 -4.13 -6.49 2.76
CA VAL A 87 -2.80 -6.24 3.33
C VAL A 87 -2.01 -7.53 3.30
N VAL A 88 -0.85 -7.51 2.63
CA VAL A 88 0.00 -8.67 2.45
C VAL A 88 1.44 -8.33 2.87
N PRO A 89 2.05 -9.09 3.80
CA PRO A 89 3.45 -8.91 4.12
C PRO A 89 4.36 -9.37 2.97
N ILE A 90 5.42 -8.61 2.72
CA ILE A 90 6.43 -8.92 1.71
C ILE A 90 7.74 -9.27 2.42
N LYS A 91 8.26 -10.45 2.10
CA LYS A 91 9.57 -10.93 2.54
C LYS A 91 10.61 -10.78 1.44
N ASN A 92 11.85 -10.52 1.83
CA ASN A 92 12.99 -10.63 0.92
C ASN A 92 13.42 -12.10 0.73
N GLU A 93 14.46 -12.32 -0.07
CA GLU A 93 15.00 -13.66 -0.36
C GLU A 93 15.53 -14.39 0.89
N LYS A 94 15.89 -13.65 1.94
CA LYS A 94 16.33 -14.18 3.23
C LYS A 94 15.16 -14.55 4.15
N GLY A 95 13.92 -14.36 3.71
CA GLY A 95 12.72 -14.60 4.50
C GLY A 95 12.40 -13.49 5.51
N GLU A 96 13.16 -12.40 5.51
CA GLU A 96 12.93 -11.26 6.39
C GLU A 96 11.80 -10.40 5.83
N MET A 97 10.86 -10.01 6.68
CA MET A 97 9.78 -9.11 6.27
C MET A 97 10.29 -7.69 6.15
N VAL A 98 10.20 -7.14 4.94
CA VAL A 98 10.73 -5.82 4.58
C VAL A 98 9.63 -4.78 4.40
N LEU A 99 8.48 -5.19 3.84
CA LEU A 99 7.38 -4.28 3.49
C LEU A 99 6.02 -4.92 3.76
N PHE A 100 4.98 -4.09 3.77
CA PHE A 100 3.60 -4.49 3.59
C PHE A 100 3.05 -3.89 2.30
N LEU A 101 2.34 -4.68 1.50
CA LEU A 101 1.55 -4.21 0.37
C LEU A 101 0.11 -4.01 0.83
N PHE A 102 -0.41 -2.81 0.64
CA PHE A 102 -1.81 -2.49 0.84
C PHE A 102 -2.47 -2.25 -0.52
N SER A 103 -3.53 -2.99 -0.82
CA SER A 103 -4.32 -2.85 -2.04
C SER A 103 -5.74 -2.39 -1.71
N PHE A 104 -6.26 -1.45 -2.51
CA PHE A 104 -7.54 -0.80 -2.28
C PHE A 104 -8.45 -1.02 -3.48
N LYS A 105 -9.64 -1.57 -3.26
CA LYS A 105 -10.67 -1.68 -4.29
C LYS A 105 -11.92 -0.96 -3.83
N ASP A 106 -12.31 0.09 -4.56
CA ASP A 106 -13.61 0.71 -4.38
C ASP A 106 -14.71 -0.29 -4.74
N ILE A 107 -15.59 -0.56 -3.79
CA ILE A 107 -16.73 -1.47 -3.91
C ILE A 107 -18.05 -0.76 -3.60
N THR A 108 -18.06 0.58 -3.63
CA THR A 108 -19.25 1.40 -3.33
C THR A 108 -20.43 1.02 -4.21
N ASP A 109 -20.21 0.74 -5.50
CA ASP A 109 -21.27 0.32 -6.43
C ASP A 109 -21.92 -1.02 -6.05
N ILE A 110 -21.18 -1.91 -5.39
CA ILE A 110 -21.68 -3.21 -4.92
C ILE A 110 -22.57 -2.99 -3.70
N HIS A 111 -22.13 -2.13 -2.77
CA HIS A 111 -22.91 -1.77 -1.58
C HIS A 111 -24.16 -0.96 -1.91
N GLY A 112 -24.11 -0.04 -2.88
CA GLY A 112 -25.28 0.70 -3.36
C GLY A 112 -26.38 -0.23 -3.87
N LYS A 113 -26.02 -1.29 -4.60
CA LYS A 113 -26.97 -2.32 -5.07
C LYS A 113 -27.51 -3.18 -3.93
N VAL A 114 -26.69 -3.52 -2.94
CA VAL A 114 -27.11 -4.31 -1.78
C VAL A 114 -28.06 -3.51 -0.87
N HIS A 115 -27.86 -2.20 -0.71
CA HIS A 115 -28.77 -1.36 0.07
C HIS A 115 -30.13 -1.19 -0.61
N HIS A 116 -30.19 -0.95 -1.92
CA HIS A 116 -31.46 -0.93 -2.66
C HIS A 116 -32.16 -2.28 -2.65
N LYS A 117 -31.41 -3.38 -2.80
CA LYS A 117 -31.99 -4.73 -2.78
C LYS A 117 -32.44 -5.17 -1.39
N LYS A 118 -31.78 -4.73 -0.31
CA LYS A 118 -32.20 -5.00 1.08
C LYS A 118 -33.50 -4.28 1.47
N GLU A 119 -33.84 -3.16 0.86
CA GLU A 119 -35.16 -2.54 1.07
C GLU A 119 -36.28 -3.39 0.46
N GLU A 120 -36.05 -4.04 -0.69
CA GLU A 120 -37.00 -4.99 -1.30
C GLU A 120 -36.98 -6.37 -0.61
N ASP A 121 -35.80 -6.89 -0.23
CA ASP A 121 -35.61 -8.22 0.37
C ASP A 121 -35.75 -8.26 1.91
N LYS A 122 -36.03 -7.14 2.60
CA LYS A 122 -36.52 -7.16 4.00
C LYS A 122 -37.81 -7.98 4.15
N ARG A 123 -38.44 -8.39 3.04
CA ARG A 123 -39.54 -9.36 3.00
C ARG A 123 -39.11 -10.83 2.98
N ARG A 124 -37.88 -11.23 2.64
CA ARG A 124 -37.48 -12.65 2.61
C ARG A 124 -36.00 -12.90 2.94
N SER A 125 -35.78 -13.40 4.17
CA SER A 125 -34.70 -14.25 4.70
C SER A 125 -33.29 -14.27 4.06
N ARG A 126 -32.30 -13.98 4.94
CA ARG A 126 -30.94 -14.54 5.12
C ARG A 126 -30.41 -15.55 4.06
N LYS A 127 -29.28 -15.24 3.40
CA LYS A 127 -27.87 -15.67 3.73
C LYS A 127 -26.93 -15.52 2.51
N SER A 128 -25.62 -15.41 2.83
CA SER A 128 -24.44 -15.84 2.06
C SER A 128 -23.79 -14.87 1.06
N GLY A 129 -22.45 -14.83 1.11
CA GLY A 129 -21.60 -14.12 0.14
C GLY A 129 -20.11 -14.42 0.37
N SER A 130 -19.67 -15.65 0.11
CA SER A 130 -18.27 -16.10 0.26
C SER A 130 -17.49 -16.24 -1.07
N SER A 131 -18.02 -15.74 -2.19
CA SER A 131 -17.44 -16.05 -3.52
C SER A 131 -16.46 -15.00 -4.08
N HIS A 132 -16.39 -13.78 -3.54
CA HIS A 132 -15.55 -12.71 -4.11
C HIS A 132 -14.09 -12.71 -3.59
N PHE A 133 -13.76 -13.60 -2.65
CA PHE A 133 -12.48 -13.65 -1.91
C PHE A 133 -11.29 -14.28 -2.66
N SER A 134 -11.50 -14.90 -3.83
CA SER A 134 -10.43 -15.59 -4.56
C SER A 134 -9.66 -14.70 -5.55
N GLU A 135 -10.27 -13.62 -6.03
CA GLU A 135 -9.72 -12.85 -7.15
C GLU A 135 -8.71 -11.77 -6.73
N ALA A 136 -8.89 -11.17 -5.55
CA ALA A 136 -7.93 -10.21 -4.99
C ALA A 136 -6.54 -10.84 -4.76
N ARG A 137 -6.52 -12.07 -4.22
CA ARG A 137 -5.29 -12.85 -3.95
C ARG A 137 -4.46 -13.16 -5.21
N LYS A 138 -5.11 -13.30 -6.38
CA LYS A 138 -4.39 -13.50 -7.66
C LYS A 138 -3.71 -12.21 -8.13
N ARG A 139 -4.34 -11.06 -7.92
CA ARG A 139 -3.85 -9.76 -8.41
C ARG A 139 -2.64 -9.26 -7.61
N GLY A 140 -2.59 -9.50 -6.30
CA GLY A 140 -1.43 -9.16 -5.46
C GLY A 140 -0.14 -9.83 -5.97
N ARG A 141 -0.22 -11.11 -6.36
CA ARG A 141 0.90 -11.85 -6.97
C ARG A 141 1.35 -11.22 -8.29
N THR A 142 0.44 -10.86 -9.19
CA THR A 142 0.76 -10.23 -10.47
C THR A 142 1.42 -8.85 -10.32
N MET A 143 1.00 -8.07 -9.32
CA MET A 143 1.59 -6.75 -9.04
C MET A 143 3.03 -6.87 -8.57
N ILE A 144 3.35 -7.86 -7.72
CA ILE A 144 4.74 -8.13 -7.29
C ILE A 144 5.62 -8.44 -8.51
N TYR A 145 5.18 -9.31 -9.43
CA TYR A 145 5.93 -9.62 -10.65
C TYR A 145 6.18 -8.40 -11.56
N HIS A 146 5.23 -7.47 -11.65
CA HIS A 146 5.41 -6.25 -12.43
C HIS A 146 6.40 -5.28 -11.78
N LEU A 147 6.40 -5.18 -10.45
CA LEU A 147 7.37 -4.35 -9.74
C LEU A 147 8.79 -4.90 -9.86
N THR A 148 9.00 -6.21 -9.69
CA THR A 148 10.33 -6.82 -9.92
C THR A 148 10.82 -6.66 -11.35
N SER A 149 9.93 -6.73 -12.35
CA SER A 149 10.28 -6.49 -13.78
C SER A 149 10.83 -5.09 -14.05
N GLN A 150 10.31 -4.06 -13.37
CA GLN A 150 10.78 -2.67 -13.56
C GLN A 150 12.14 -2.42 -12.89
N PHE A 151 12.46 -3.09 -11.77
CA PHE A 151 13.75 -2.96 -11.11
C PHE A 151 14.87 -3.79 -11.75
N SER A 152 14.54 -4.89 -12.46
CA SER A 152 15.54 -5.69 -13.19
C SER A 152 16.01 -5.06 -14.51
N ARG A 153 15.30 -4.05 -15.04
CA ARG A 153 15.64 -3.39 -16.32
C ARG A 153 16.53 -2.14 -16.18
N GLY A 154 16.97 -1.78 -14.97
CA GLY A 154 17.85 -0.64 -14.72
C GLY A 154 19.36 -0.93 -14.65
N GLY A 155 19.78 -2.20 -14.70
CA GLY A 155 21.18 -2.58 -14.50
C GLY A 155 21.98 -2.73 -15.79
N LYS A 156 22.47 -1.62 -16.37
CA LYS A 156 23.73 -1.53 -17.17
C LYS A 156 23.99 -0.08 -17.62
N ARG A 157 24.63 0.71 -16.76
CA ARG A 157 25.53 1.78 -17.19
C ARG A 157 26.78 1.69 -16.33
N GLU A 158 27.76 1.01 -16.88
CA GLU A 158 29.14 0.98 -16.42
C GLU A 158 29.74 2.36 -16.72
N VAL A 159 30.11 3.11 -15.68
CA VAL A 159 30.84 4.37 -15.84
C VAL A 159 32.32 4.02 -15.84
N ASN A 160 32.91 4.04 -17.03
CA ASN A 160 34.33 3.86 -17.25
C ASN A 160 35.01 5.23 -17.12
N LEU A 161 35.83 5.41 -16.08
CA LEU A 161 36.72 6.57 -15.94
C LEU A 161 38.15 6.03 -15.90
N GLY A 162 38.80 6.12 -17.06
CA GLY A 162 40.13 5.64 -17.32
C GLY A 162 41.21 6.39 -16.52
N SER A 163 42.27 5.64 -16.24
CA SER A 163 43.54 6.08 -15.68
C SER A 163 44.28 7.09 -16.57
N VAL A 164 44.81 8.17 -15.98
CA VAL A 164 46.03 8.83 -16.46
C VAL A 164 46.94 9.13 -15.25
N SER A 165 48.21 8.78 -15.41
CA SER A 165 49.30 8.78 -14.44
C SER A 165 50.03 10.13 -14.31
N THR A 166 50.60 10.34 -13.12
CA THR A 166 51.87 11.02 -12.78
C THR A 166 52.10 12.49 -13.17
N GLY A 167 52.33 13.32 -12.15
CA GLY A 167 53.03 14.60 -12.25
C GLY A 167 53.43 15.12 -10.87
N THR A 168 54.70 14.95 -10.51
CA THR A 168 55.36 15.50 -9.31
C THR A 168 55.63 17.00 -9.46
N ALA A 169 55.38 17.81 -8.43
CA ALA A 169 56.14 19.05 -8.21
C ALA A 169 56.02 19.50 -6.74
N SER A 170 57.20 19.72 -6.14
CA SER A 170 57.46 20.12 -4.76
C SER A 170 56.97 21.53 -4.42
N ILE A 171 56.69 21.76 -3.13
CA ILE A 171 56.75 23.11 -2.55
C ILE A 171 57.66 23.04 -1.33
N HIS A 172 58.81 23.71 -1.47
CA HIS A 172 59.85 23.91 -0.47
C HIS A 172 59.49 25.11 0.43
N SER A 173 59.97 25.10 1.68
CA SER A 173 59.80 26.17 2.66
C SER A 173 60.76 27.35 2.46
N SER A 174 60.50 28.43 3.22
CA SER A 174 61.30 29.63 3.50
C SER A 174 61.08 30.77 2.50
N ILE A 175 60.82 32.01 2.90
CA ILE A 175 61.39 32.84 4.00
C ILE A 175 60.27 33.61 4.71
#